data_AF-A0A2G8LMC9-F1
#
_entry.id   AF-A0A2G8LMC9-F1
#
_cell.length_a   1.000
_cell.length_b   1.000
_cell.length_c   1.000
_cell.angle_alpha   90.00
_cell.angle_beta   90.00
_cell.angle_gamma   90.00
#
_symmetry.space_group_name_H-M   'P 1'
#
loop_
_entity.id
_entity.type
_entity.pdbx_description
1 polymer ?
#
loop_
_entity_poly.entity_id
_entity_poly.type
_entity_poly.pdbx_seq_one_letter_code
_entity_poly.pdbx_strand_id
1 'polypeptide(L)'
;MAGAAGRSIQRLRTHVPLIKFKFGKEGRVTALPAPTTAVASSNTSKMPSSTKKGQTIEFHMLPAKYQRLPLTQEEMDCINLGGPA
;
A
#
# COMPACT_ATOMS: atom_id res chain seq x y z
N MET A 1 -37.30 -44.14 3.95
CA MET A 1 -37.56 -42.76 3.51
C MET A 1 -36.58 -41.83 4.20
N ALA A 2 -35.65 -41.20 3.48
CA ALA A 2 -34.73 -40.21 4.04
C ALA A 2 -35.09 -38.83 3.46
N GLY A 3 -35.53 -37.91 4.34
CA GLY A 3 -35.90 -36.54 3.97
C GLY A 3 -34.67 -35.66 3.78
N ALA A 4 -34.61 -34.94 2.66
CA ALA A 4 -33.56 -33.97 2.39
C ALA A 4 -33.79 -32.70 3.24
N ALA A 5 -32.81 -32.38 4.09
CA ALA A 5 -32.81 -31.16 4.89
C ALA A 5 -32.62 -29.92 3.98
N GLY A 6 -33.61 -29.03 3.98
CA GLY A 6 -33.56 -27.76 3.27
C GLY A 6 -32.50 -26.83 3.86
N ARG A 7 -31.63 -26.28 3.01
CA ARG A 7 -30.65 -25.26 3.42
C ARG A 7 -31.37 -23.93 3.64
N SER A 8 -31.43 -23.45 4.87
CA SER A 8 -31.94 -22.12 5.22
C SER A 8 -30.88 -21.06 4.92
N ILE A 9 -31.19 -20.13 4.01
CA ILE A 9 -30.34 -18.96 3.75
C ILE A 9 -30.70 -17.89 4.78
N GLN A 10 -29.90 -17.75 5.83
CA GLN A 10 -30.05 -16.68 6.81
C GLN A 10 -29.40 -15.39 6.26
N ARG A 11 -30.23 -14.37 5.97
CA ARG A 11 -29.79 -13.07 5.47
C ARG A 11 -29.07 -12.30 6.58
N LEU A 12 -27.76 -12.08 6.42
CA LEU A 12 -26.98 -11.26 7.35
C LEU A 12 -27.40 -9.79 7.21
N ARG A 13 -27.79 -9.15 8.32
CA ARG A 13 -28.08 -7.72 8.36
C ARG A 13 -26.79 -6.94 8.18
N THR A 14 -26.73 -6.05 7.20
CA THR A 14 -25.54 -5.26 6.90
C THR A 14 -25.26 -4.30 8.06
N HIS A 15 -24.15 -4.53 8.76
CA HIS A 15 -23.70 -3.67 9.85
C HIS A 15 -23.16 -2.36 9.28
N VAL A 16 -23.76 -1.23 9.68
CA VAL A 16 -23.26 0.12 9.34
C VAL A 16 -22.47 0.63 10.55
N PRO A 17 -21.13 0.68 10.50
CA PRO A 17 -20.34 1.18 11.61
C PRO A 17 -20.57 2.68 11.79
N LEU A 18 -21.15 3.07 12.92
CA LEU A 18 -21.27 4.48 13.32
C LEU A 18 -20.07 4.85 14.18
N ILE A 19 -19.28 5.82 13.72
CA ILE A 19 -18.19 6.41 14.51
C ILE A 19 -18.80 7.47 15.43
N LYS A 20 -18.61 7.32 16.74
CA LYS A 20 -18.97 8.34 17.74
C LYS A 20 -17.76 9.20 18.04
N PHE A 21 -17.80 10.47 17.63
CA PHE A 21 -16.80 11.45 18.03
C PHE A 21 -17.02 11.88 19.48
N LYS A 22 -15.95 11.98 20.26
CA LYS A 22 -16.02 12.51 21.62
C LYS A 22 -16.16 14.03 21.53
N PHE A 23 -17.30 14.55 21.96
CA PHE A 23 -17.47 15.99 22.19
C PHE A 23 -16.54 16.42 23.34
N GLY A 24 -15.72 17.45 23.13
CA GLY A 24 -14.89 18.06 24.18
C GLY A 24 -13.46 17.54 24.35
N LYS A 25 -12.94 16.69 23.45
CA LYS A 25 -11.48 16.51 23.33
C LYS A 25 -11.01 17.31 22.12
N GLU A 26 -10.40 18.45 22.36
CA GLU A 26 -9.78 19.29 21.33
C GLU A 26 -8.64 18.53 20.65
N GLY A 27 -9.00 17.71 19.66
CA GLY A 27 -8.07 17.20 18.67
C GLY A 27 -7.71 18.36 17.76
N ARG A 28 -6.55 18.97 18.03
CA ARG A 28 -5.79 19.88 17.17
C ARG A 28 -6.31 19.90 15.73
N VAL A 29 -7.10 20.93 15.41
CA VAL A 29 -7.43 21.28 14.04
C VAL A 29 -6.15 21.81 13.41
N THR A 30 -5.34 20.94 12.83
CA THR A 30 -4.41 21.39 11.78
C THR A 30 -5.27 21.79 10.60
N ALA A 31 -5.53 23.10 10.50
CA ALA A 31 -6.08 23.71 9.31
C ALA A 31 -5.24 23.25 8.09
N LEU A 32 -5.91 22.68 7.10
CA LEU A 32 -5.31 22.50 5.77
C LEU A 32 -5.40 23.83 4.99
N PRO A 33 -4.49 24.07 4.04
CA PRO A 33 -4.31 25.36 3.38
C PRO A 33 -5.33 25.59 2.25
N ALA A 34 -5.46 26.86 1.86
CA ALA A 34 -6.26 27.34 0.73
C ALA A 34 -5.88 26.63 -0.60
N PRO A 35 -6.82 26.49 -1.56
CA PRO A 35 -6.58 25.74 -2.79
C PRO A 35 -5.78 26.56 -3.81
N THR A 36 -4.52 26.16 -4.05
CA THR A 36 -3.81 26.50 -5.28
C THR A 36 -4.00 25.37 -6.29
N THR A 37 -4.53 25.73 -7.46
CA THR A 37 -4.56 24.90 -8.68
C THR A 37 -3.18 24.38 -9.03
N ALA A 38 -2.97 23.07 -8.99
CA ALA A 38 -1.97 22.38 -9.81
C ALA A 38 -2.28 20.87 -9.89
N VAL A 39 -2.14 20.41 -11.13
CA VAL A 39 -2.27 19.07 -11.74
C VAL A 39 -1.68 17.86 -10.99
N ALA A 40 -2.18 16.70 -11.45
CA ALA A 40 -1.72 15.31 -11.27
C ALA A 40 -2.44 14.51 -10.17
N SER A 41 -3.42 13.71 -10.61
CA SER A 41 -3.94 12.57 -9.87
C SER A 41 -2.78 11.62 -9.53
N SER A 42 -2.36 11.61 -8.27
CA SER A 42 -1.60 10.51 -7.71
C SER A 42 -2.56 9.63 -6.91
N ASN A 43 -2.71 8.37 -7.35
CA ASN A 43 -3.37 7.33 -6.57
C ASN A 43 -2.66 7.21 -5.21
N THR A 44 -3.20 7.84 -4.18
CA THR A 44 -2.73 7.66 -2.80
C THR A 44 -3.40 6.43 -2.23
N SER A 45 -2.92 5.25 -2.64
CA SER A 45 -3.15 4.05 -1.83
C SER A 45 -2.52 4.29 -0.47
N LYS A 46 -3.34 4.28 0.59
CA LYS A 46 -2.89 4.39 1.98
C LYS A 46 -1.91 3.26 2.24
N MET A 47 -0.61 3.57 2.29
CA MET A 47 0.40 2.62 2.76
C MET A 47 0.02 2.23 4.21
N PRO A 48 0.00 0.92 4.53
CA PRO A 48 -0.15 0.50 5.91
C PRO A 48 0.98 1.06 6.76
N SER A 49 0.60 1.44 7.99
CA SER A 49 1.39 2.04 9.05
C SER A 49 2.90 1.78 8.98
N SER A 50 3.66 2.88 9.09
CA SER A 50 5.11 2.91 9.34
C SER A 50 5.53 1.81 10.31
N THR A 51 5.98 0.68 9.76
CA THR A 51 6.81 -0.26 10.51
C THR A 51 8.07 0.53 10.83
N LYS A 52 8.42 0.65 12.11
CA LYS A 52 9.67 1.33 12.50
C LYS A 52 10.77 0.79 11.60
N LYS A 53 11.34 1.64 10.73
CA LYS A 53 12.44 1.23 9.87
C LYS A 53 13.52 0.73 10.82
N GLY A 54 13.72 -0.58 10.88
CA GLY A 54 14.85 -1.16 11.58
C GLY A 54 16.16 -0.60 11.00
N GLN A 55 17.30 -0.96 11.57
CA GLN A 55 18.58 -0.65 10.93
C GLN A 55 18.51 -1.14 9.48
N THR A 56 18.68 -0.21 8.54
CA THR A 56 18.67 -0.53 7.12
C THR A 56 19.91 -1.36 6.84
N ILE A 57 19.73 -2.53 6.25
CA ILE A 57 20.81 -3.44 5.92
C ILE A 57 21.47 -2.91 4.65
N GLU A 58 22.78 -2.67 4.71
CA GLU A 58 23.56 -2.25 3.56
C GLU A 58 23.69 -3.37 2.53
N PHE A 59 23.92 -3.02 1.26
CA PHE A 59 23.96 -4.00 0.16
C PHE A 59 24.97 -5.14 0.39
N HIS A 60 26.13 -4.82 0.98
CA HIS A 60 27.19 -5.78 1.28
C HIS A 60 26.84 -6.75 2.42
N MET A 61 25.81 -6.43 3.23
CA MET A 61 25.30 -7.27 4.31
C MET A 61 24.16 -8.20 3.83
N LEU A 62 23.75 -8.10 2.55
CA LEU A 62 22.72 -8.97 1.99
C LEU A 62 23.26 -10.38 1.75
N PRO A 63 22.47 -11.42 2.07
CA PRO A 63 22.77 -12.79 1.65
C PRO A 63 22.97 -12.91 0.14
N ALA A 64 23.85 -13.82 -0.29
CA ALA A 64 24.23 -13.99 -1.69
C ALA A 64 23.04 -14.09 -2.67
N LYS A 65 21.94 -14.76 -2.25
CA LYS A 65 20.74 -14.91 -3.08
C LYS A 65 19.98 -13.61 -3.39
N TYR A 66 20.28 -12.53 -2.66
CA TYR A 66 19.68 -11.20 -2.84
C TYR A 66 20.69 -10.17 -3.34
N GLN A 67 21.94 -10.56 -3.57
CA GLN A 67 22.93 -9.67 -4.16
C GLN A 67 22.60 -9.48 -5.64
N ARG A 68 22.66 -8.22 -6.09
CA ARG A 68 22.50 -7.89 -7.51
C ARG A 68 23.74 -8.30 -8.27
N LEU A 69 23.54 -8.74 -9.51
CA LEU A 69 24.64 -8.99 -10.44
C LEU A 69 25.20 -7.66 -10.97
N PRO A 70 26.51 -7.58 -11.23
CA PRO A 70 27.08 -6.48 -11.99
C PRO A 70 26.45 -6.39 -13.37
N LEU A 71 26.24 -5.17 -13.86
CA LEU A 71 25.73 -4.91 -15.20
C LEU A 71 26.77 -5.33 -16.25
N THR A 72 26.35 -6.08 -17.25
CA THR A 72 27.16 -6.43 -18.42
C THR A 72 27.17 -5.29 -19.44
N GLN A 73 28.16 -5.26 -20.35
CA GLN A 73 28.26 -4.21 -21.36
C GLN A 73 27.03 -4.17 -22.28
N GLU A 74 26.53 -5.33 -22.69
CA GLU A 74 25.34 -5.45 -23.54
C GLU A 74 24.10 -4.87 -22.86
N GLU A 75 23.93 -5.14 -21.56
CA GLU A 75 22.83 -4.57 -20.77
C GLU A 75 22.98 -3.05 -20.60
N MET A 76 24.21 -2.56 -20.40
CA MET A 76 24.48 -1.11 -20.35
C MET A 76 24.08 -0.44 -21.66
N ASP A 77 24.45 -1.04 -22.79
CA ASP A 77 24.12 -0.51 -24.12
C ASP A 77 22.61 -0.54 -24.36
N CYS A 78 21.92 -1.62 -23.98
CA CYS A 78 20.45 -1.70 -24.06
C CYS A 78 19.76 -0.62 -23.22
N ILE A 79 20.28 -0.31 -22.02
CA ILE A 79 19.75 0.78 -21.20
C ILE A 79 19.97 2.13 -21.89
N ASN A 80 21.16 2.37 -22.44
CA ASN A 80 21.50 3.63 -23.12
C ASN A 80 20.69 3.83 -24.41
N LEU A 81 20.38 2.75 -25.13
CA LEU A 81 19.62 2.77 -26.38
C LEU A 81 18.10 2.75 -26.16
N GLY A 82 17.63 2.50 -24.93
CA GLY A 82 16.20 2.47 -24.59
C GLY A 82 15.51 1.13 -24.85
N GLY A 83 16.27 0.05 -25.01
CA GLY A 83 15.79 -1.30 -25.25
C GLY A 83 16.51 -2.00 -26.41
N PRO A 84 16.26 -3.29 -26.61
CA PRO A 84 16.69 -3.99 -27.81
C PRO A 84 15.95 -3.43 -29.04
N ALA A 85 16.68 -3.24 -30.14
CA ALA A 85 16.12 -2.87 -31.44
C ALA A 85 15.27 -3.99 -32.06
#